data_AF-A0A0N5CWK3-F1
#
_entry.id   AF-A0A0N5CWK3-F1
#
_cell.length_a   1.000
_cell.length_b   1.000
_cell.length_c   1.000
_cell.angle_alpha   90.00
_cell.angle_beta   90.00
_cell.angle_gamma   90.00
#
_symmetry.space_group_name_H-M   'P 1'
#
loop_
_entity.id
_entity.type
_entity.pdbx_description
1 polymer ?
#
loop_
_entity_poly.entity_id
_entity_poly.type
_entity_poly.pdbx_seq_one_letter_code
_entity_poly.pdbx_strand_id
1 'polypeptide(L)'
;MPFVPVDEAYNKVVSQQEDAVIKQLPMHSLQIDDISGQKDARSSTCGRSEVKSHLSVFTNCTNPTFASVHNIWKYFFIIDIYVIVTALKRGSLLQQEVLAVLAAVAELIKDRGGKESDAEYFAALLTAIETIPATDESRLEAAFYLLRLVIKKLDEGVVRLCFSKAFQIFMKKLSETSPGPTLAKLICTLGDILRQQPAGIWENNNTRLSLMKIEMFALHEKSVVRSAARRTLCSILNDPMKATSDGYHPSALMVGEFITQHMAQGFGNKKIDMILRLLCLSEDIMHKMPYSIFKKFAEQALTALSISDAVLRCAIFRCFRKVLRQQPDVATLPLSTNILLCSLLRDFKSVASDPDVACFWLQAVCEALVCLTARDFLKSAVPLVSSLQQIFDTFDLGIESVATVACTVICRLVDHCVQQSEELPSYCVDLCNKSLNSQSSAVWRHVLRAEFRIIVVCKDSINEASLIRALIVLDELRKDSNRFIIPEIDLNIGAVVRYIGAEQVLSVLSLDLDSHSLTTIQLRKPWLIPILRVNMCNQSISLALRYFLPLANHLLKKKNSRNEMEKKTALILCVS
;
A
#
# COMPACT_ATOMS: atom_id res chain seq x y z
N MET A 1 21.53 2.41 -2.40
CA MET A 1 20.36 3.04 -1.74
C MET A 1 19.20 2.88 -2.70
N PRO A 2 18.11 2.20 -2.31
CA PRO A 2 17.01 1.98 -3.22
C PRO A 2 16.40 3.33 -3.57
N PHE A 3 16.22 3.57 -4.87
CA PHE A 3 15.55 4.75 -5.41
C PHE A 3 14.08 4.68 -5.02
N VAL A 4 13.76 5.11 -3.80
CA VAL A 4 12.38 5.39 -3.39
C VAL A 4 11.91 6.47 -4.35
N PRO A 5 10.91 6.21 -5.22
CA PRO A 5 10.36 7.25 -6.06
C PRO A 5 10.07 8.45 -5.15
N VAL A 6 10.35 9.68 -5.59
CA VAL A 6 9.95 10.87 -4.81
C VAL A 6 8.45 10.78 -4.50
N ASP A 7 7.66 10.08 -5.32
CA ASP A 7 6.27 9.74 -5.06
C ASP A 7 6.07 8.85 -3.80
N GLU A 8 6.97 7.91 -3.44
CA GLU A 8 6.90 7.11 -2.20
C GLU A 8 7.53 7.80 -0.97
N ALA A 9 8.54 8.65 -1.15
CA ALA A 9 9.11 9.46 -0.07
C ALA A 9 8.19 10.66 0.26
N TYR A 10 7.60 11.26 -0.78
CA TYR A 10 6.45 12.14 -0.66
C TYR A 10 5.30 11.32 -0.09
N ASN A 11 4.94 10.12 -0.57
CA ASN A 11 3.90 9.35 0.13
C ASN A 11 4.29 8.95 1.56
N LYS A 12 5.54 8.85 2.02
CA LYS A 12 5.81 8.63 3.45
C LYS A 12 5.71 9.92 4.25
N VAL A 13 6.27 11.03 3.76
CA VAL A 13 6.16 12.34 4.42
C VAL A 13 4.73 12.88 4.34
N VAL A 14 4.05 12.61 3.24
CA VAL A 14 2.72 13.08 2.86
C VAL A 14 1.64 12.06 3.16
N SER A 15 1.85 10.75 3.28
CA SER A 15 0.85 9.87 3.95
C SER A 15 1.02 9.84 5.45
N GLN A 16 2.23 10.04 6.02
CA GLN A 16 2.35 10.23 7.47
C GLN A 16 1.87 11.62 7.90
N GLN A 17 1.94 12.64 7.02
CA GLN A 17 1.27 13.93 7.25
C GLN A 17 -0.19 13.92 6.79
N GLU A 18 -0.59 13.29 5.69
CA GLU A 18 -2.01 13.24 5.25
C GLU A 18 -2.83 12.25 6.08
N ASP A 19 -2.36 11.08 6.53
CA ASP A 19 -3.16 10.19 7.41
C ASP A 19 -3.21 10.68 8.88
N ALA A 20 -2.31 11.59 9.27
CA ALA A 20 -2.39 12.29 10.56
C ALA A 20 -3.19 13.61 10.48
N VAL A 21 -3.19 14.29 9.32
CA VAL A 21 -3.84 15.61 9.13
C VAL A 21 -5.23 15.49 8.44
N ILE A 22 -5.54 14.37 7.78
CA ILE A 22 -6.84 14.05 7.15
C ILE A 22 -7.74 13.17 8.05
N LYS A 23 -7.31 12.77 9.26
CA LYS A 23 -8.27 12.32 10.29
C LYS A 23 -8.94 13.44 11.08
N GLN A 24 -8.56 14.70 10.86
CA GLN A 24 -9.24 15.86 11.51
C GLN A 24 -9.52 17.00 10.52
N LEU A 25 -9.79 16.57 9.28
CA LEU A 25 -10.17 17.26 8.05
C LEU A 25 -10.12 18.81 8.02
N PRO A 26 -9.25 19.35 7.15
CA PRO A 26 -9.29 20.72 6.66
C PRO A 26 -10.40 20.88 5.60
N MET A 27 -11.05 22.04 5.46
CA MET A 27 -10.56 23.23 4.74
C MET A 27 -10.32 22.92 3.26
N HIS A 28 -10.73 23.72 2.28
CA HIS A 28 -11.08 25.12 2.22
C HIS A 28 -12.23 25.24 1.17
N SER A 29 -13.07 26.31 1.12
CA SER A 29 -14.13 26.85 0.19
C SER A 29 -14.13 28.33 0.34
N LEU A 30 -13.84 29.11 -0.70
CA LEU A 30 -13.93 30.56 -0.77
C LEU A 30 -12.85 31.65 -1.09
N GLN A 31 -12.30 31.88 -2.33
CA GLN A 31 -11.72 33.22 -2.70
C GLN A 31 -12.03 33.90 -4.06
N ILE A 32 -11.86 35.24 -4.03
CA ILE A 32 -12.38 36.46 -4.72
C ILE A 32 -11.30 37.42 -5.12
N ASP A 33 -11.65 38.28 -6.07
CA ASP A 33 -10.86 39.41 -6.47
C ASP A 33 -11.41 40.76 -6.03
N ASP A 34 -10.46 41.50 -5.48
CA ASP A 34 -10.19 42.93 -5.59
C ASP A 34 -11.35 43.92 -5.50
N ILE A 35 -11.58 44.35 -4.26
CA ILE A 35 -12.06 45.70 -3.95
C ILE A 35 -10.94 46.45 -3.23
N SER A 36 -10.39 47.42 -3.96
CA SER A 36 -9.57 48.49 -3.44
C SER A 36 -10.48 49.51 -2.75
N GLY A 37 -10.13 49.94 -1.53
CA GLY A 37 -10.61 51.20 -0.98
C GLY A 37 -11.26 51.16 0.41
N GLN A 38 -10.51 51.71 1.37
CA GLN A 38 -10.97 52.66 2.39
C GLN A 38 -11.71 52.21 3.67
N LYS A 39 -10.95 52.37 4.76
CA LYS A 39 -11.18 53.28 5.92
C LYS A 39 -12.21 52.92 7.01
N ASP A 40 -11.61 52.67 8.18
CA ASP A 40 -11.84 53.37 9.45
C ASP A 40 -13.22 53.30 10.15
N ALA A 41 -13.19 52.61 11.29
CA ALA A 41 -13.52 53.14 12.62
C ALA A 41 -14.98 53.14 13.13
N ARG A 42 -15.18 52.27 14.14
CA ARG A 42 -15.64 52.53 15.53
C ARG A 42 -17.05 52.11 16.00
N SER A 43 -16.99 51.55 17.21
CA SER A 43 -17.97 51.51 18.34
C SER A 43 -19.26 50.71 18.15
N SER A 44 -19.37 49.49 18.67
CA SER A 44 -19.59 49.07 20.08
C SER A 44 -21.05 49.16 20.55
N THR A 45 -21.67 48.01 20.80
CA THR A 45 -22.51 47.75 21.98
C THR A 45 -22.78 46.25 22.13
N CYS A 46 -22.61 45.76 23.36
CA CYS A 46 -22.62 44.35 23.76
C CYS A 46 -24.03 43.90 24.15
N GLY A 47 -24.49 42.79 23.58
CA GLY A 47 -25.68 42.03 23.99
C GLY A 47 -25.35 40.55 23.96
N ARG A 48 -25.48 39.90 25.11
CA ARG A 48 -24.95 38.58 25.48
C ARG A 48 -25.69 37.43 24.75
N SER A 49 -25.05 36.83 23.76
CA SER A 49 -25.34 35.46 23.27
C SER A 49 -24.03 34.79 22.87
N GLU A 50 -23.93 33.50 23.23
CA GLU A 50 -22.93 32.48 22.85
C GLU A 50 -21.55 32.96 22.38
N VAL A 51 -20.49 32.50 23.07
CA VAL A 51 -19.08 32.80 22.75
C VAL A 51 -18.73 32.35 21.32
N LYS A 52 -19.06 33.20 20.36
CA LYS A 52 -18.61 33.15 18.97
C LYS A 52 -17.09 33.29 18.99
N SER A 53 -16.40 32.38 18.33
CA SER A 53 -14.93 32.41 18.27
C SER A 53 -14.46 33.75 17.68
N HIS A 54 -13.41 34.36 18.24
CA HIS A 54 -12.83 35.62 17.75
C HIS A 54 -12.53 35.61 16.23
N LEU A 55 -12.29 34.43 15.65
CA LEU A 55 -12.10 34.22 14.21
C LEU A 55 -13.39 34.26 13.40
N SER A 56 -14.52 33.78 13.93
CA SER A 56 -15.84 33.97 13.31
C SER A 56 -16.28 35.45 13.32
N VAL A 57 -15.78 36.23 14.27
CA VAL A 57 -15.96 37.70 14.30
C VAL A 57 -15.07 38.36 13.23
N PHE A 58 -13.86 37.86 13.00
CA PHE A 58 -12.94 38.40 12.00
C PHE A 58 -13.36 38.12 10.55
N THR A 59 -13.81 36.91 10.25
CA THR A 59 -14.28 36.57 8.89
C THR A 59 -15.77 36.81 8.69
N ASN A 60 -16.48 37.16 9.76
CA ASN A 60 -17.94 37.31 9.78
C ASN A 60 -18.68 36.13 9.12
N CYS A 61 -18.15 34.90 9.17
CA CYS A 61 -18.70 33.72 8.50
C CYS A 61 -19.47 32.85 9.50
N THR A 62 -20.70 32.43 9.17
CA THR A 62 -21.51 31.57 10.06
C THR A 62 -21.71 30.14 9.56
N ASN A 63 -21.21 29.79 8.37
CA ASN A 63 -21.48 28.49 7.78
C ASN A 63 -20.60 27.35 8.37
N PRO A 64 -21.23 26.22 8.73
CA PRO A 64 -20.56 25.11 9.40
C PRO A 64 -19.54 24.37 8.51
N THR A 65 -19.61 24.50 7.19
CA THR A 65 -18.61 23.99 6.24
C THR A 65 -17.22 24.53 6.53
N PHE A 66 -17.13 25.77 7.04
CA PHE A 66 -15.87 26.44 7.39
C PHE A 66 -15.49 26.32 8.86
N ALA A 67 -16.24 25.55 9.65
CA ALA A 67 -15.88 25.31 11.05
C ALA A 67 -14.46 24.75 11.19
N SER A 68 -13.99 23.92 10.26
CA SER A 68 -12.59 23.43 10.22
C SER A 68 -11.58 24.55 9.95
N VAL A 69 -11.93 25.54 9.12
CA VAL A 69 -11.13 26.77 8.89
C VAL A 69 -10.96 27.54 10.19
N HIS A 70 -12.05 27.74 10.93
CA HIS A 70 -12.03 28.47 12.18
C HIS A 70 -11.38 27.69 13.34
N ASN A 71 -11.49 26.35 13.34
CA ASN A 71 -11.00 25.49 14.43
C ASN A 71 -9.52 25.14 14.32
N ILE A 72 -9.01 24.82 13.12
CA ILE A 72 -7.59 24.50 12.92
C ILE A 72 -6.69 25.73 13.26
N TRP A 73 -7.28 26.93 13.26
CA TRP A 73 -6.54 28.20 13.20
C TRP A 73 -6.69 29.03 14.49
N LYS A 74 -7.46 28.53 15.46
CA LYS A 74 -7.59 29.06 16.82
C LYS A 74 -6.33 28.81 17.67
N TYR A 75 -5.54 27.78 17.33
CA TYR A 75 -4.35 27.37 18.07
C TYR A 75 -3.08 28.17 17.73
N PHE A 76 -3.06 28.91 16.62
CA PHE A 76 -1.88 29.66 16.19
C PHE A 76 -1.71 30.98 16.97
N PHE A 77 -2.80 31.58 17.46
CA PHE A 77 -2.77 32.82 18.25
C PHE A 77 -2.28 32.63 19.70
N ILE A 78 -2.06 31.39 20.16
CA ILE A 78 -1.59 31.08 21.52
C ILE A 78 -0.06 30.87 21.56
N ILE A 79 0.60 30.72 20.41
CA ILE A 79 2.06 30.46 20.33
C ILE A 79 2.75 31.63 19.60
N ASP A 80 2.60 32.84 20.15
CA ASP A 80 3.59 33.89 19.95
C ASP A 80 4.65 33.73 21.04
N ILE A 81 5.77 33.08 20.72
CA ILE A 81 7.12 33.32 21.30
C ILE A 81 8.15 32.50 20.48
N TYR A 82 9.00 33.25 19.76
CA TYR A 82 10.40 32.96 19.38
C TYR A 82 10.76 31.70 18.51
N VAL A 83 11.37 31.99 17.34
CA VAL A 83 12.33 31.13 16.55
C VAL A 83 11.82 30.16 15.47
N ILE A 84 10.86 30.53 14.58
CA ILE A 84 10.68 29.82 13.29
C ILE A 84 10.28 30.80 12.16
N VAL A 85 11.20 31.65 11.69
CA VAL A 85 10.87 32.77 10.77
C VAL A 85 11.03 32.45 9.26
N THR A 86 11.48 31.25 8.86
CA THR A 86 11.77 30.99 7.43
C THR A 86 10.97 29.85 6.80
N ALA A 87 10.53 28.84 7.56
CA ALA A 87 9.70 27.73 7.06
C ALA A 87 8.19 27.94 7.23
N LEU A 88 7.76 28.77 8.21
CA LEU A 88 6.35 29.05 8.49
C LEU A 88 5.75 30.20 7.64
N LYS A 89 6.56 30.99 6.93
CA LYS A 89 6.08 32.13 6.15
C LYS A 89 5.11 31.77 5.02
N ARG A 90 5.23 30.57 4.44
CA ARG A 90 4.26 30.10 3.41
C ARG A 90 2.94 29.63 4.02
N GLY A 91 3.00 29.04 5.21
CA GLY A 91 1.81 28.72 6.00
C GLY A 91 1.06 30.00 6.36
N SER A 92 1.75 31.01 6.90
CA SER A 92 1.14 32.28 7.34
C SER A 92 0.57 33.12 6.19
N LEU A 93 1.20 33.14 5.01
CA LEU A 93 0.71 33.91 3.86
C LEU A 93 -0.54 33.27 3.26
N LEU A 94 -0.48 31.96 2.93
CA LEU A 94 -1.66 31.26 2.45
C LEU A 94 -2.77 31.41 3.48
N GLN A 95 -2.44 31.28 4.78
CA GLN A 95 -3.35 31.47 5.92
C GLN A 95 -4.06 32.83 5.92
N GLN A 96 -3.30 33.90 5.78
CA GLN A 96 -3.86 35.25 5.73
C GLN A 96 -4.77 35.43 4.53
N GLU A 97 -4.34 34.95 3.36
CA GLU A 97 -5.18 34.97 2.18
C GLU A 97 -6.49 34.26 2.50
N VAL A 98 -6.48 32.97 2.92
CA VAL A 98 -7.69 32.18 3.25
C VAL A 98 -8.75 32.99 3.95
N LEU A 99 -8.34 33.60 5.07
CA LEU A 99 -9.22 34.32 5.97
C LEU A 99 -9.70 35.61 5.32
N ALA A 100 -8.80 36.34 4.65
CA ALA A 100 -9.11 37.57 3.95
C ALA A 100 -10.25 37.36 2.96
N VAL A 101 -10.22 36.26 2.22
CA VAL A 101 -11.21 36.09 1.17
C VAL A 101 -12.39 35.21 1.53
N LEU A 102 -12.27 34.37 2.57
CA LEU A 102 -13.45 33.88 3.27
C LEU A 102 -14.27 35.05 3.81
N ALA A 103 -13.61 36.05 4.40
CA ALA A 103 -14.24 37.26 4.92
C ALA A 103 -14.91 38.06 3.81
N ALA A 104 -14.17 38.36 2.74
CA ALA A 104 -14.73 39.11 1.61
C ALA A 104 -15.92 38.39 0.95
N VAL A 105 -15.97 37.04 0.95
CA VAL A 105 -17.16 36.35 0.41
C VAL A 105 -18.32 36.43 1.39
N ALA A 106 -18.06 36.18 2.68
CA ALA A 106 -19.10 36.23 3.69
C ALA A 106 -19.77 37.62 3.69
N GLU A 107 -18.98 38.69 3.59
CA GLU A 107 -19.48 40.06 3.42
C GLU A 107 -20.30 40.21 2.14
N LEU A 108 -19.77 39.77 0.99
CA LEU A 108 -20.49 39.84 -0.29
C LEU A 108 -21.85 39.13 -0.27
N ILE A 109 -21.96 37.99 0.42
CA ILE A 109 -23.22 37.25 0.55
C ILE A 109 -24.18 37.98 1.48
N LYS A 110 -23.68 38.52 2.60
CA LYS A 110 -24.49 39.28 3.57
C LYS A 110 -25.02 40.58 2.99
N ASP A 111 -24.20 41.30 2.23
CA ASP A 111 -24.60 42.53 1.55
C ASP A 111 -25.72 42.30 0.54
N ARG A 112 -25.81 41.09 -0.01
CA ARG A 112 -26.90 40.66 -0.91
C ARG A 112 -28.10 40.06 -0.19
N GLY A 113 -28.12 40.08 1.15
CA GLY A 113 -29.19 39.50 1.97
C GLY A 113 -29.24 37.97 1.95
N GLY A 114 -28.13 37.31 1.63
CA GLY A 114 -28.03 35.86 1.55
C GLY A 114 -28.00 35.16 2.91
N LYS A 115 -28.19 33.83 2.92
CA LYS A 115 -28.28 33.01 4.14
C LYS A 115 -26.99 32.25 4.48
N GLU A 116 -25.89 32.55 3.79
CA GLU A 116 -24.60 31.86 3.96
C GLU A 116 -24.71 30.34 3.72
N SER A 117 -25.56 29.91 2.78
CA SER A 117 -25.68 28.50 2.36
C SER A 117 -24.47 28.02 1.54
N ASP A 118 -24.23 26.72 1.52
CA ASP A 118 -23.15 26.12 0.72
C ASP A 118 -23.29 26.47 -0.78
N ALA A 119 -24.51 26.57 -1.31
CA ALA A 119 -24.75 26.97 -2.70
C ALA A 119 -24.40 28.44 -2.97
N GLU A 120 -24.75 29.35 -2.05
CA GLU A 120 -24.39 30.78 -2.16
C GLU A 120 -22.88 30.97 -2.12
N TYR A 121 -22.22 30.24 -1.22
CA TYR A 121 -20.77 30.22 -1.16
C TYR A 121 -20.16 29.64 -2.44
N PHE A 122 -20.61 28.49 -2.93
CA PHE A 122 -20.15 27.95 -4.22
C PHE A 122 -20.21 29.00 -5.36
N ALA A 123 -21.36 29.66 -5.51
CA ALA A 123 -21.56 30.65 -6.56
C ALA A 123 -20.69 31.90 -6.37
N ALA A 124 -20.63 32.43 -5.15
CA ALA A 124 -19.82 33.60 -4.83
C ALA A 124 -18.35 33.38 -5.19
N LEU A 125 -17.86 32.14 -5.07
CA LEU A 125 -16.48 31.76 -5.45
C LEU A 125 -16.17 31.59 -6.84
N LEU A 126 -17.13 31.08 -7.55
CA LEU A 126 -16.91 30.89 -8.92
C LEU A 126 -16.70 32.25 -9.59
N THR A 127 -17.50 33.26 -9.21
CA THR A 127 -17.31 34.66 -9.61
C THR A 127 -15.96 35.22 -9.19
N ALA A 128 -15.51 34.80 -8.03
CA ALA A 128 -14.40 35.36 -7.33
C ALA A 128 -13.05 34.78 -7.81
N ILE A 129 -13.01 33.49 -8.11
CA ILE A 129 -11.96 32.84 -8.90
C ILE A 129 -11.90 33.43 -10.31
N GLU A 130 -13.05 33.69 -10.93
CA GLU A 130 -13.10 34.25 -12.29
C GLU A 130 -12.37 35.59 -12.36
N THR A 131 -12.59 36.43 -11.35
CA THR A 131 -11.96 37.73 -11.26
C THR A 131 -10.45 37.61 -10.97
N ILE A 132 -10.00 36.81 -9.98
CA ILE A 132 -8.59 36.77 -9.51
C ILE A 132 -7.58 36.59 -10.65
N PRO A 133 -6.64 37.52 -10.90
CA PRO A 133 -5.62 37.34 -11.91
C PRO A 133 -4.79 36.09 -11.62
N ALA A 134 -4.43 35.34 -12.67
CA ALA A 134 -3.59 34.15 -12.51
C ALA A 134 -2.19 34.45 -11.93
N THR A 135 -1.77 35.72 -11.92
CA THR A 135 -0.54 36.21 -11.31
C THR A 135 -0.60 36.26 -9.78
N ASP A 136 -1.78 36.40 -9.18
CA ASP A 136 -1.96 36.35 -7.72
C ASP A 136 -2.15 34.89 -7.27
N GLU A 137 -1.06 34.13 -7.35
CA GLU A 137 -1.06 32.68 -7.11
C GLU A 137 -1.52 32.31 -5.69
N SER A 138 -1.21 33.13 -4.68
CA SER A 138 -1.56 32.89 -3.28
C SER A 138 -3.05 33.04 -3.02
N ARG A 139 -3.64 34.13 -3.51
CA ARG A 139 -5.08 34.37 -3.37
C ARG A 139 -5.88 33.40 -4.22
N LEU A 140 -5.40 33.09 -5.43
CA LEU A 140 -6.03 32.09 -6.29
C LEU A 140 -5.92 30.66 -5.73
N GLU A 141 -4.77 30.27 -5.17
CA GLU A 141 -4.61 28.97 -4.52
C GLU A 141 -5.56 28.85 -3.35
N ALA A 142 -5.60 29.91 -2.55
CA ALA A 142 -6.55 30.00 -1.49
C ALA A 142 -7.95 29.88 -2.10
N ALA A 143 -8.30 30.56 -3.19
CA ALA A 143 -9.61 30.50 -3.84
C ALA A 143 -10.12 29.12 -4.20
N PHE A 144 -9.21 28.27 -4.69
CA PHE A 144 -9.50 26.91 -5.11
C PHE A 144 -9.46 25.92 -3.98
N TYR A 145 -8.45 26.01 -3.12
CA TYR A 145 -8.38 25.20 -1.90
C TYR A 145 -9.69 25.40 -1.19
N LEU A 146 -10.04 26.69 -1.18
CA LEU A 146 -11.24 27.44 -1.08
C LEU A 146 -12.25 26.60 -1.88
N LEU A 147 -12.93 26.97 -2.95
CA LEU A 147 -14.05 26.22 -3.58
C LEU A 147 -14.25 24.65 -3.43
N ARG A 148 -13.20 23.84 -3.29
CA ARG A 148 -13.20 22.41 -2.98
C ARG A 148 -14.01 21.91 -1.74
N LEU A 149 -14.10 22.60 -0.61
CA LEU A 149 -14.80 22.10 0.61
C LEU A 149 -16.28 22.07 0.42
N VAL A 150 -16.80 23.15 -0.13
CA VAL A 150 -18.21 23.32 -0.45
C VAL A 150 -18.55 22.29 -1.50
N ILE A 151 -17.74 22.13 -2.55
CA ILE A 151 -17.99 21.08 -3.57
C ILE A 151 -18.15 19.69 -2.93
N LYS A 152 -17.37 19.37 -1.90
CA LYS A 152 -17.47 18.06 -1.21
C LYS A 152 -18.74 17.88 -0.37
N LYS A 153 -19.43 18.95 -0.01
CA LYS A 153 -20.67 18.93 0.81
C LYS A 153 -21.92 19.30 0.03
N LEU A 154 -21.76 19.90 -1.15
CA LEU A 154 -22.85 20.40 -1.96
C LEU A 154 -23.62 19.24 -2.61
N ASP A 155 -24.92 19.45 -2.78
CA ASP A 155 -25.77 18.53 -3.53
C ASP A 155 -25.32 18.44 -5.00
N GLU A 156 -25.27 17.21 -5.54
CA GLU A 156 -24.82 16.96 -6.92
C GLU A 156 -25.68 17.72 -7.95
N GLY A 157 -26.97 17.92 -7.69
CA GLY A 157 -27.87 18.66 -8.56
C GLY A 157 -27.46 20.12 -8.74
N VAL A 158 -27.00 20.77 -7.66
CA VAL A 158 -26.53 22.17 -7.71
C VAL A 158 -25.23 22.27 -8.52
N VAL A 159 -24.27 21.36 -8.30
CA VAL A 159 -23.00 21.35 -9.03
C VAL A 159 -23.22 21.11 -10.53
N ARG A 160 -24.18 20.25 -10.89
CA ARG A 160 -24.55 19.98 -12.30
C ARG A 160 -25.18 21.21 -12.98
N LEU A 161 -26.06 21.92 -12.29
CA LEU A 161 -26.69 23.14 -12.84
C LEU A 161 -25.67 24.24 -13.15
N CYS A 162 -24.66 24.38 -12.30
CA CYS A 162 -23.61 25.39 -12.47
C CYS A 162 -22.39 24.91 -13.27
N PHE A 163 -22.39 23.65 -13.75
CA PHE A 163 -21.23 23.01 -14.37
C PHE A 163 -20.68 23.83 -15.54
N SER A 164 -21.53 24.25 -16.48
CA SER A 164 -21.10 24.97 -17.69
C SER A 164 -20.30 26.24 -17.36
N LYS A 165 -20.79 27.05 -16.41
CA LYS A 165 -20.09 28.27 -15.97
C LYS A 165 -18.80 27.92 -15.24
N ALA A 166 -18.86 26.96 -14.31
CA ALA A 166 -17.70 26.57 -13.50
C ALA A 166 -16.57 26.03 -14.36
N PHE A 167 -16.93 25.20 -15.32
CA PHE A 167 -16.03 24.57 -16.27
C PHE A 167 -15.32 25.61 -17.16
N GLN A 168 -16.04 26.61 -17.68
CA GLN A 168 -15.43 27.66 -18.50
C GLN A 168 -14.39 28.47 -17.71
N ILE A 169 -14.73 28.87 -16.48
CA ILE A 169 -13.82 29.61 -15.58
C ILE A 169 -12.58 28.78 -15.27
N PHE A 170 -12.76 27.52 -14.91
CA PHE A 170 -11.65 26.62 -14.62
C PHE A 170 -10.75 26.38 -15.83
N MET A 171 -11.32 26.17 -17.01
CA MET A 171 -10.54 25.93 -18.23
C MET A 171 -9.74 27.17 -18.67
N LYS A 172 -10.29 28.37 -18.45
CA LYS A 172 -9.57 29.64 -18.64
C LYS A 172 -8.39 29.73 -17.67
N LYS A 173 -8.65 29.60 -16.36
CA LYS A 173 -7.60 29.65 -15.32
C LYS A 173 -6.55 28.55 -15.48
N LEU A 174 -6.94 27.34 -15.90
CA LEU A 174 -6.03 26.22 -16.16
C LEU A 174 -4.97 26.57 -17.23
N SER A 175 -5.34 27.42 -18.18
CA SER A 175 -4.45 27.83 -19.29
C SER A 175 -3.58 29.04 -18.94
N GLU A 176 -4.02 29.88 -17.98
CA GLU A 176 -3.32 31.10 -17.53
C GLU A 176 -2.37 30.85 -16.34
N THR A 177 -2.67 29.85 -15.50
CA THR A 177 -1.95 29.63 -14.24
C THR A 177 -0.59 28.96 -14.48
N SER A 178 0.45 29.48 -13.83
CA SER A 178 1.79 28.91 -13.91
C SER A 178 1.85 27.51 -13.26
N PRO A 179 2.79 26.63 -13.69
CA PRO A 179 2.89 25.29 -13.14
C PRO A 179 3.44 25.30 -11.70
N GLY A 180 2.54 25.18 -10.72
CA GLY A 180 2.85 25.20 -9.29
C GLY A 180 1.74 24.62 -8.40
N PRO A 181 1.79 24.91 -7.08
CA PRO A 181 0.76 24.48 -6.11
C PRO A 181 -0.65 24.97 -6.44
N THR A 182 -0.78 26.21 -6.93
CA THR A 182 -2.05 26.81 -7.39
C THR A 182 -2.68 25.99 -8.51
N LEU A 183 -1.91 25.67 -9.56
CA LEU A 183 -2.36 24.81 -10.66
C LEU A 183 -2.74 23.41 -10.17
N ALA A 184 -1.96 22.83 -9.26
CA ALA A 184 -2.27 21.54 -8.67
C ALA A 184 -3.61 21.55 -7.90
N LYS A 185 -3.91 22.64 -7.18
CA LYS A 185 -5.19 22.80 -6.47
C LYS A 185 -6.35 22.98 -7.44
N LEU A 186 -6.15 23.76 -8.50
CA LEU A 186 -7.11 23.94 -9.58
C LEU A 186 -7.45 22.59 -10.23
N ILE A 187 -6.44 21.79 -10.62
CA ILE A 187 -6.63 20.47 -11.23
C ILE A 187 -7.47 19.56 -10.32
N CYS A 188 -7.16 19.51 -9.02
CA CYS A 188 -7.93 18.72 -8.07
C CYS A 188 -9.39 19.18 -7.95
N THR A 189 -9.62 20.50 -7.95
CA THR A 189 -10.96 21.09 -7.81
C THR A 189 -11.79 20.87 -9.06
N LEU A 190 -11.18 20.99 -10.25
CA LEU A 190 -11.78 20.60 -11.53
C LEU A 190 -12.16 19.11 -11.52
N GLY A 191 -11.28 18.25 -10.99
CA GLY A 191 -11.54 16.84 -10.78
C GLY A 191 -12.78 16.55 -9.92
N ASP A 192 -12.90 17.25 -8.79
CA ASP A 192 -14.04 17.08 -7.88
C ASP A 192 -15.37 17.53 -8.52
N ILE A 193 -15.37 18.57 -9.37
CA ILE A 193 -16.58 18.95 -10.15
C ILE A 193 -16.89 17.93 -11.25
N LEU A 194 -15.87 17.46 -11.98
CA LEU A 194 -16.03 16.48 -13.06
C LEU A 194 -16.61 15.15 -12.54
N ARG A 195 -16.18 14.70 -11.36
CA ARG A 195 -16.67 13.46 -10.74
C ARG A 195 -18.18 13.48 -10.44
N GLN A 196 -18.75 14.66 -10.19
CA GLN A 196 -20.18 14.79 -9.90
C GLN A 196 -21.09 14.81 -11.14
N GLN A 197 -20.49 14.82 -12.34
CA GLN A 197 -21.24 14.89 -13.60
C GLN A 197 -21.87 13.55 -13.99
N PRO A 198 -23.03 13.56 -14.65
CA PRO A 198 -23.64 12.35 -15.21
C PRO A 198 -22.84 11.82 -16.42
N ALA A 199 -23.05 10.55 -16.75
CA ALA A 199 -22.32 9.85 -17.82
C ALA A 199 -22.36 10.57 -19.18
N GLY A 200 -23.49 11.17 -19.57
CA GLY A 200 -23.65 11.85 -20.86
C GLY A 200 -22.72 13.05 -21.08
N ILE A 201 -22.19 13.67 -20.03
CA ILE A 201 -21.27 14.82 -20.17
C ILE A 201 -19.89 14.40 -20.72
N TRP A 202 -19.53 13.13 -20.59
CA TRP A 202 -18.24 12.60 -21.08
C TRP A 202 -18.21 12.39 -22.60
N GLU A 203 -19.36 12.44 -23.27
CA GLU A 203 -19.44 12.46 -24.74
C GLU A 203 -19.13 13.84 -25.32
N ASN A 204 -19.24 14.90 -24.51
CA ASN A 204 -19.00 16.27 -24.95
C ASN A 204 -17.50 16.51 -25.22
N ASN A 205 -17.20 17.04 -26.41
CA ASN A 205 -15.85 17.40 -26.83
C ASN A 205 -15.12 18.33 -25.83
N ASN A 206 -15.84 19.25 -25.18
CA ASN A 206 -15.23 20.15 -24.20
C ASN A 206 -14.70 19.38 -22.97
N THR A 207 -15.50 18.46 -22.44
CA THR A 207 -15.11 17.59 -21.31
C THR A 207 -13.93 16.72 -21.71
N ARG A 208 -13.96 16.15 -22.91
CA ARG A 208 -12.87 15.34 -23.47
C ARG A 208 -11.55 16.13 -23.56
N LEU A 209 -11.59 17.35 -24.11
CA LEU A 209 -10.43 18.23 -24.18
C LEU A 209 -9.88 18.60 -22.79
N SER A 210 -10.75 18.78 -21.79
CA SER A 210 -10.27 19.02 -20.42
C SER A 210 -9.57 17.81 -19.83
N LEU A 211 -10.09 16.60 -20.09
CA LEU A 211 -9.47 15.37 -19.62
C LEU A 211 -8.10 15.18 -20.26
N MET A 212 -7.98 15.42 -21.57
CA MET A 212 -6.68 15.42 -22.27
C MET A 212 -5.68 16.42 -21.67
N LYS A 213 -6.13 17.61 -21.25
CA LYS A 213 -5.24 18.55 -20.54
C LYS A 213 -4.77 17.97 -19.21
N ILE A 214 -5.66 17.34 -18.43
CA ILE A 214 -5.30 16.69 -17.15
C ILE A 214 -4.32 15.53 -17.40
N GLU A 215 -4.55 14.72 -18.44
CA GLU A 215 -3.64 13.64 -18.88
C GLU A 215 -2.24 14.18 -19.21
N MET A 216 -2.14 15.29 -19.93
CA MET A 216 -0.86 15.96 -20.20
C MET A 216 -0.19 16.46 -18.91
N PHE A 217 -0.95 16.99 -17.95
CA PHE A 217 -0.40 17.39 -16.66
C PHE A 217 0.12 16.20 -15.84
N ALA A 218 -0.41 14.99 -16.01
CA ALA A 218 0.10 13.78 -15.36
C ALA A 218 1.53 13.40 -15.80
N LEU A 219 2.01 14.00 -16.89
CA LEU A 219 3.33 13.80 -17.49
C LEU A 219 4.26 15.01 -17.32
N HIS A 220 3.77 16.10 -16.74
CA HIS A 220 4.49 17.37 -16.58
C HIS A 220 5.81 17.22 -15.80
N GLU A 221 6.78 18.13 -15.96
CA GLU A 221 8.08 18.02 -15.25
C GLU A 221 7.99 18.33 -13.75
N LYS A 222 7.06 19.20 -13.36
CA LYS A 222 6.79 19.52 -11.95
C LYS A 222 6.01 18.38 -11.27
N SER A 223 6.61 17.77 -10.24
CA SER A 223 6.04 16.64 -9.49
C SER A 223 4.71 16.97 -8.80
N VAL A 224 4.55 18.19 -8.27
CA VAL A 224 3.31 18.63 -7.59
C VAL A 224 2.12 18.63 -8.56
N VAL A 225 2.33 19.15 -9.78
CA VAL A 225 1.32 19.17 -10.85
C VAL A 225 1.02 17.76 -11.33
N ARG A 226 2.05 16.92 -11.58
CA ARG A 226 1.85 15.51 -11.96
C ARG A 226 1.02 14.75 -10.94
N SER A 227 1.37 14.88 -9.66
CA SER A 227 0.71 14.14 -8.57
C SER A 227 -0.76 14.55 -8.45
N ALA A 228 -1.06 15.83 -8.58
CA ALA A 228 -2.44 16.33 -8.59
C ALA A 228 -3.24 15.78 -9.77
N ALA A 229 -2.67 15.79 -10.97
CA ALA A 229 -3.31 15.25 -12.17
C ALA A 229 -3.56 13.74 -12.08
N ARG A 230 -2.55 12.95 -11.67
CA ARG A 230 -2.69 11.50 -11.48
C ARG A 230 -3.77 11.16 -10.46
N ARG A 231 -3.76 11.81 -9.29
CA ARG A 231 -4.80 11.63 -8.25
C ARG A 231 -6.19 11.98 -8.78
N THR A 232 -6.29 13.06 -9.56
CA THR A 232 -7.55 13.49 -10.17
C THR A 232 -8.08 12.43 -11.14
N LEU A 233 -7.24 11.94 -12.06
CA LEU A 233 -7.61 10.87 -12.99
C LEU A 233 -8.04 9.59 -12.26
N CYS A 234 -7.28 9.17 -11.24
CA CYS A 234 -7.64 8.01 -10.43
C CYS A 234 -9.00 8.19 -9.74
N SER A 235 -9.24 9.38 -9.17
CA SER A 235 -10.50 9.65 -8.47
C SER A 235 -11.72 9.69 -9.39
N ILE A 236 -11.54 10.08 -10.66
CA ILE A 236 -12.61 10.07 -11.67
C ILE A 236 -12.88 8.65 -12.14
N LEU A 237 -11.82 7.92 -12.51
CA LEU A 237 -11.95 6.61 -13.16
C LEU A 237 -12.34 5.48 -12.22
N ASN A 238 -11.95 5.57 -10.94
CA ASN A 238 -12.24 4.54 -9.95
C ASN A 238 -13.55 4.79 -9.20
N ASP A 239 -14.37 5.79 -9.59
CA ASP A 239 -15.67 6.04 -8.97
C ASP A 239 -16.68 4.95 -9.36
N PRO A 240 -17.09 4.06 -8.42
CA PRO A 240 -17.98 2.96 -8.74
C PRO A 240 -19.40 3.42 -9.11
N MET A 241 -19.83 4.60 -8.65
CA MET A 241 -21.19 5.12 -8.87
C MET A 241 -21.38 5.65 -10.29
N LYS A 242 -20.28 5.93 -11.00
CA LYS A 242 -20.28 6.50 -12.34
C LYS A 242 -19.85 5.48 -13.41
N ALA A 243 -19.72 4.21 -13.04
CA ALA A 243 -19.48 3.14 -14.00
C ALA A 243 -20.70 2.96 -14.93
N THR A 244 -20.45 2.72 -16.22
CA THR A 244 -21.46 2.31 -17.19
C THR A 244 -21.94 0.89 -16.92
N SER A 245 -22.90 0.39 -17.71
CA SER A 245 -23.36 -1.01 -17.68
C SER A 245 -22.21 -2.02 -17.74
N ASP A 246 -21.10 -1.64 -18.38
CA ASP A 246 -19.95 -2.51 -18.63
C ASP A 246 -18.95 -2.50 -17.46
N GLY A 247 -19.25 -1.77 -16.37
CA GLY A 247 -18.43 -1.72 -15.16
C GLY A 247 -17.28 -0.70 -15.21
N TYR A 248 -17.22 0.15 -16.25
CA TYR A 248 -16.16 1.13 -16.46
C TYR A 248 -16.66 2.56 -16.44
N HIS A 249 -15.82 3.51 -16.05
CA HIS A 249 -16.12 4.92 -16.22
C HIS A 249 -16.19 5.29 -17.74
N PRO A 250 -17.13 6.15 -18.19
CA PRO A 250 -17.28 6.52 -19.61
C PRO A 250 -16.00 7.03 -20.29
N SER A 251 -15.11 7.66 -19.52
CA SER A 251 -13.83 8.17 -20.03
C SER A 251 -12.65 7.20 -19.94
N ALA A 252 -12.86 5.97 -19.43
CA ALA A 252 -11.78 4.99 -19.27
C ALA A 252 -11.10 4.66 -20.61
N LEU A 253 -11.89 4.46 -21.67
CA LEU A 253 -11.36 4.18 -23.00
C LEU A 253 -10.43 5.31 -23.49
N MET A 254 -10.85 6.56 -23.35
CA MET A 254 -10.07 7.74 -23.75
C MET A 254 -8.72 7.83 -23.05
N VAL A 255 -8.72 7.71 -21.73
CA VAL A 255 -7.49 7.79 -20.92
C VAL A 255 -6.58 6.60 -21.23
N GLY A 256 -7.17 5.42 -21.45
CA GLY A 256 -6.48 4.22 -21.90
C GLY A 256 -5.79 4.38 -23.25
N GLU A 257 -6.47 4.97 -24.22
CA GLU A 257 -5.92 5.26 -25.54
C GLU A 257 -4.76 6.26 -25.45
N PHE A 258 -4.91 7.33 -24.67
CA PHE A 258 -3.83 8.28 -24.39
C PHE A 258 -2.57 7.56 -23.88
N ILE A 259 -2.72 6.70 -22.87
CA ILE A 259 -1.59 5.98 -22.26
C ILE A 259 -0.92 5.05 -23.27
N THR A 260 -1.69 4.21 -23.97
CA THR A 260 -1.12 3.23 -24.91
C THR A 260 -0.51 3.89 -26.16
N GLN A 261 -1.02 5.04 -26.60
CA GLN A 261 -0.45 5.82 -27.70
C GLN A 261 0.85 6.50 -27.29
N HIS A 262 0.87 7.21 -26.15
CA HIS A 262 2.07 7.88 -25.67
C HIS A 262 3.14 6.90 -25.20
N MET A 263 2.76 5.71 -24.72
CA MET A 263 3.70 4.64 -24.40
C MET A 263 4.38 4.13 -25.68
N ALA A 264 3.63 3.86 -26.76
CA ALA A 264 4.20 3.51 -28.06
C ALA A 264 5.14 4.58 -28.62
N GLN A 265 4.74 5.86 -28.54
CA GLN A 265 5.58 7.00 -28.95
C GLN A 265 6.83 7.14 -28.08
N GLY A 266 6.70 6.90 -26.78
CA GLY A 266 7.80 6.91 -25.82
C GLY A 266 8.86 5.88 -26.15
N PHE A 267 8.44 4.66 -26.53
CA PHE A 267 9.33 3.60 -26.98
C PHE A 267 10.00 3.95 -28.32
N GLY A 268 9.24 4.42 -29.31
CA GLY A 268 9.80 4.82 -30.61
C GLY A 268 10.85 5.93 -30.50
N ASN A 269 10.62 6.89 -29.61
CA ASN A 269 11.53 8.02 -29.37
C ASN A 269 12.59 7.75 -28.28
N LYS A 270 12.63 6.54 -27.70
CA LYS A 270 13.51 6.15 -26.58
C LYS A 270 13.46 7.10 -25.37
N LYS A 271 12.30 7.70 -25.09
CA LYS A 271 12.10 8.62 -23.97
C LYS A 271 11.74 7.85 -22.70
N ILE A 272 12.74 7.27 -22.04
CA ILE A 272 12.55 6.42 -20.83
C ILE A 272 11.80 7.15 -19.72
N ASP A 273 12.14 8.40 -19.43
CA ASP A 273 11.48 9.18 -18.38
C ASP A 273 9.97 9.40 -18.64
N MET A 274 9.56 9.60 -19.90
CA MET A 274 8.14 9.65 -20.28
C MET A 274 7.44 8.32 -20.00
N ILE A 275 8.08 7.19 -20.33
CA ILE A 275 7.55 5.85 -20.08
C ILE A 275 7.41 5.60 -18.57
N LEU A 276 8.41 5.99 -17.77
CA LEU A 276 8.34 5.90 -16.31
C LEU A 276 7.16 6.70 -15.76
N ARG A 277 6.92 7.91 -16.29
CA ARG A 277 5.77 8.74 -15.88
C ARG A 277 4.43 8.12 -16.25
N LEU A 278 4.34 7.47 -17.42
CA LEU A 278 3.16 6.74 -17.85
C LEU A 278 2.90 5.50 -16.99
N LEU A 279 3.92 4.70 -16.69
CA LEU A 279 3.81 3.55 -15.79
C LEU A 279 3.31 3.96 -14.40
N CYS A 280 3.81 5.07 -13.87
CA CYS A 280 3.35 5.61 -12.59
C CYS A 280 1.88 6.06 -12.63
N LEU A 281 1.38 6.53 -13.77
CA LEU A 281 -0.04 6.84 -13.94
C LEU A 281 -0.86 5.54 -14.01
N SER A 282 -0.39 4.55 -14.78
CA SER A 282 -1.08 3.28 -15.02
C SER A 282 -1.32 2.43 -13.76
N GLU A 283 -0.43 2.54 -12.77
CA GLU A 283 -0.47 1.80 -11.50
C GLU A 283 -1.84 1.79 -10.81
N ASP A 284 -2.54 2.92 -10.83
CA ASP A 284 -3.73 3.15 -10.03
C ASP A 284 -5.03 3.22 -10.88
N ILE A 285 -4.95 2.98 -12.19
CA ILE A 285 -6.09 3.08 -13.11
C ILE A 285 -6.28 1.88 -14.05
N MET A 286 -5.23 1.11 -14.37
CA MET A 286 -5.34 0.03 -15.36
C MET A 286 -6.29 -1.09 -14.95
N HIS A 287 -6.50 -1.31 -13.65
CA HIS A 287 -7.42 -2.33 -13.13
C HIS A 287 -8.91 -2.04 -13.41
N LYS A 288 -9.24 -0.82 -13.88
CA LYS A 288 -10.59 -0.36 -14.28
C LYS A 288 -10.69 0.01 -15.75
N MET A 289 -9.79 -0.52 -16.59
CA MET A 289 -9.80 -0.27 -18.03
C MET A 289 -10.53 -1.36 -18.80
N PRO A 290 -11.07 -1.06 -20.00
CA PRO A 290 -11.53 -2.08 -20.92
C PRO A 290 -10.41 -3.06 -21.30
N TYR A 291 -10.77 -4.31 -21.55
CA TYR A 291 -9.83 -5.38 -21.91
C TYR A 291 -8.90 -5.02 -23.07
N SER A 292 -9.42 -4.38 -24.12
CA SER A 292 -8.63 -3.98 -25.30
C SER A 292 -7.45 -3.07 -24.93
N ILE A 293 -7.68 -2.12 -24.02
CA ILE A 293 -6.67 -1.21 -23.50
C ILE A 293 -5.70 -1.95 -22.59
N PHE A 294 -6.22 -2.71 -21.62
CA PHE A 294 -5.38 -3.44 -20.67
C PHE A 294 -4.41 -4.38 -21.38
N LYS A 295 -4.91 -5.15 -22.35
CA LYS A 295 -4.11 -6.08 -23.15
C LYS A 295 -3.00 -5.35 -23.89
N LYS A 296 -3.33 -4.28 -24.62
CA LYS A 296 -2.36 -3.49 -25.38
C LYS A 296 -1.29 -2.87 -24.47
N PHE A 297 -1.69 -2.35 -23.32
CA PHE A 297 -0.76 -1.84 -22.29
C PHE A 297 0.16 -2.94 -21.78
N ALA A 298 -0.38 -4.12 -21.44
CA ALA A 298 0.42 -5.23 -20.93
C ALA A 298 1.43 -5.74 -21.96
N GLU A 299 1.04 -5.88 -23.23
CA GLU A 299 1.93 -6.27 -24.33
C GLU A 299 3.08 -5.26 -24.49
N GLN A 300 2.76 -3.97 -24.49
CA GLN A 300 3.74 -2.89 -24.57
C GLN A 300 4.71 -2.87 -23.38
N ALA A 301 4.20 -3.01 -22.16
CA ALA A 301 5.00 -3.02 -20.94
C ALA A 301 5.90 -4.27 -20.84
N LEU A 302 5.40 -5.45 -21.22
CA LEU A 302 6.21 -6.68 -21.25
C LEU A 302 7.28 -6.63 -22.34
N THR A 303 6.97 -6.09 -23.52
CA THR A 303 7.96 -5.89 -24.59
C THR A 303 9.10 -4.99 -24.10
N ALA A 304 8.79 -3.96 -23.30
CA ALA A 304 9.77 -3.04 -22.74
C ALA A 304 10.74 -3.67 -21.73
N LEU A 305 10.45 -4.85 -21.17
CA LEU A 305 11.40 -5.57 -20.31
C LEU A 305 12.67 -6.00 -21.05
N SER A 306 12.59 -6.09 -22.40
CA SER A 306 13.73 -6.37 -23.27
C SER A 306 14.77 -5.25 -23.26
N ILE A 307 14.40 -4.04 -22.83
CA ILE A 307 15.33 -2.90 -22.69
C ILE A 307 16.20 -3.14 -21.44
N SER A 308 17.52 -3.04 -21.60
CA SER A 308 18.50 -3.20 -20.52
C SER A 308 18.60 -1.97 -19.61
N ASP A 309 17.48 -1.57 -19.00
CA ASP A 309 17.40 -0.50 -18.00
C ASP A 309 16.75 -1.02 -16.72
N ALA A 310 17.50 -1.04 -15.61
CA ALA A 310 17.04 -1.59 -14.35
C ALA A 310 15.87 -0.80 -13.75
N VAL A 311 15.91 0.54 -13.84
CA VAL A 311 14.86 1.42 -13.29
C VAL A 311 13.53 1.20 -14.00
N LEU A 312 13.56 1.09 -15.33
CA LEU A 312 12.40 0.78 -16.15
C LEU A 312 11.82 -0.59 -15.83
N ARG A 313 12.67 -1.62 -15.71
CA ARG A 313 12.23 -2.97 -15.32
C ARG A 313 11.56 -2.99 -13.95
N CYS A 314 12.17 -2.33 -12.96
CA CYS A 314 11.57 -2.14 -11.64
C CYS A 314 10.21 -1.44 -11.73
N ALA A 315 10.10 -0.37 -12.52
CA ALA A 315 8.85 0.36 -12.71
C ALA A 315 7.76 -0.47 -13.36
N ILE A 316 8.09 -1.30 -14.35
CA ILE A 316 7.14 -2.21 -15.02
C ILE A 316 6.61 -3.25 -14.02
N PHE A 317 7.50 -3.94 -13.30
CA PHE A 317 7.09 -4.92 -12.31
C PHE A 317 6.30 -4.30 -11.15
N ARG A 318 6.71 -3.12 -10.66
CA ARG A 318 5.96 -2.34 -9.67
C ARG A 318 4.56 -1.97 -10.16
N CYS A 319 4.43 -1.62 -11.44
CA CYS A 319 3.14 -1.35 -12.07
C CYS A 319 2.25 -2.60 -12.09
N PHE A 320 2.74 -3.73 -12.61
CA PHE A 320 1.98 -4.97 -12.61
C PHE A 320 1.58 -5.42 -11.20
N ARG A 321 2.51 -5.35 -10.24
CA ARG A 321 2.24 -5.63 -8.82
C ARG A 321 1.05 -4.84 -8.30
N LYS A 322 1.06 -3.51 -8.47
CA LYS A 322 -0.03 -2.65 -7.99
C LYS A 322 -1.36 -2.93 -8.69
N VAL A 323 -1.34 -3.03 -10.02
CA VAL A 323 -2.54 -3.26 -10.82
C VAL A 323 -3.20 -4.59 -10.47
N LEU A 324 -2.42 -5.67 -10.36
CA LEU A 324 -2.93 -7.00 -10.04
C LEU A 324 -3.37 -7.13 -8.58
N ARG A 325 -2.72 -6.40 -7.66
CA ARG A 325 -3.14 -6.33 -6.25
C ARG A 325 -4.54 -5.72 -6.08
N GLN A 326 -4.96 -4.83 -6.98
CA GLN A 326 -6.31 -4.26 -6.99
C GLN A 326 -7.39 -5.24 -7.48
N GLN A 327 -7.03 -6.47 -7.88
CA GLN A 327 -7.94 -7.49 -8.38
C GLN A 327 -8.84 -6.96 -9.52
N PRO A 328 -8.27 -6.73 -10.73
CA PRO A 328 -9.05 -6.30 -11.88
C PRO A 328 -10.25 -7.23 -12.10
N ASP A 329 -11.33 -6.71 -12.67
CA ASP A 329 -12.50 -7.56 -12.95
C ASP A 329 -12.26 -8.51 -14.13
N VAL A 330 -13.10 -9.53 -14.29
CA VAL A 330 -13.08 -10.47 -15.42
C VAL A 330 -13.23 -9.74 -16.76
N ALA A 331 -14.01 -8.65 -16.78
CA ALA A 331 -14.16 -7.83 -17.98
C ALA A 331 -12.84 -7.12 -18.37
N THR A 332 -12.00 -6.72 -17.40
CA THR A 332 -10.72 -6.03 -17.66
C THR A 332 -9.62 -7.03 -18.00
N LEU A 333 -9.55 -8.09 -17.21
CA LEU A 333 -8.53 -9.12 -17.31
C LEU A 333 -9.26 -10.47 -17.35
N PRO A 334 -9.53 -11.05 -18.53
CA PRO A 334 -10.11 -12.38 -18.63
C PRO A 334 -9.18 -13.46 -18.05
N LEU A 335 -9.75 -14.60 -17.67
CA LEU A 335 -8.99 -15.70 -17.04
C LEU A 335 -7.86 -16.23 -17.92
N SER A 336 -8.13 -16.44 -19.22
CA SER A 336 -7.12 -16.91 -20.19
C SER A 336 -5.95 -15.95 -20.32
N THR A 337 -6.22 -14.64 -20.35
CA THR A 337 -5.19 -13.59 -20.37
C THR A 337 -4.42 -13.53 -19.06
N ASN A 338 -5.07 -13.73 -17.91
CA ASN A 338 -4.39 -13.75 -16.62
C ASN A 338 -3.40 -14.92 -16.52
N ILE A 339 -3.78 -16.11 -16.97
CA ILE A 339 -2.88 -17.28 -17.04
C ILE A 339 -1.66 -16.97 -17.91
N LEU A 340 -1.88 -16.39 -19.10
CA LEU A 340 -0.80 -16.01 -20.01
C LEU A 340 0.11 -14.93 -19.40
N LEU A 341 -0.46 -13.93 -18.74
CA LEU A 341 0.29 -12.88 -18.07
C LEU A 341 1.16 -13.46 -16.95
N CYS A 342 0.63 -14.39 -16.14
CA CYS A 342 1.39 -15.10 -15.12
C CYS A 342 2.57 -15.86 -15.73
N SER A 343 2.35 -16.62 -16.81
CA SER A 343 3.44 -17.33 -17.48
C SER A 343 4.50 -16.39 -18.03
N LEU A 344 4.10 -15.32 -18.71
CA LEU A 344 5.04 -14.36 -19.28
C LEU A 344 5.87 -13.69 -18.19
N LEU A 345 5.24 -13.19 -17.12
CA LEU A 345 5.94 -12.57 -15.99
C LEU A 345 6.95 -13.52 -15.33
N ARG A 346 6.56 -14.79 -15.14
CA ARG A 346 7.44 -15.83 -14.59
C ARG A 346 8.65 -16.08 -15.51
N ASP A 347 8.42 -16.19 -16.81
CA ASP A 347 9.47 -16.57 -17.77
C ASP A 347 10.57 -15.49 -17.94
N PHE A 348 10.36 -14.27 -17.43
CA PHE A 348 11.38 -13.22 -17.33
C PHE A 348 12.43 -13.43 -16.21
N LYS A 349 12.56 -14.64 -15.66
CA LYS A 349 13.56 -15.02 -14.62
C LYS A 349 14.99 -14.58 -14.97
N SER A 350 15.36 -14.58 -16.25
CA SER A 350 16.72 -14.25 -16.74
C SER A 350 17.15 -12.79 -16.53
N VAL A 351 16.26 -11.92 -16.02
CA VAL A 351 16.50 -10.49 -15.83
C VAL A 351 16.98 -10.14 -14.40
N ALA A 352 17.04 -11.12 -13.49
CA ALA A 352 17.41 -10.97 -12.07
C ALA A 352 18.93 -10.85 -11.78
N SER A 353 19.74 -10.30 -12.71
CA SER A 353 21.14 -9.98 -12.40
C SER A 353 21.27 -8.84 -11.37
N ASP A 354 20.25 -7.99 -11.28
CA ASP A 354 20.15 -6.90 -10.33
C ASP A 354 19.22 -7.31 -9.17
N PRO A 355 19.68 -7.23 -7.90
CA PRO A 355 18.86 -7.59 -6.74
C PRO A 355 17.58 -6.76 -6.62
N ASP A 356 17.58 -5.48 -7.03
CA ASP A 356 16.39 -4.63 -6.95
C ASP A 356 15.33 -5.11 -7.96
N VAL A 357 15.75 -5.43 -9.19
CA VAL A 357 14.86 -5.96 -10.24
C VAL A 357 14.27 -7.31 -9.81
N ALA A 358 15.09 -8.17 -9.20
CA ALA A 358 14.63 -9.45 -8.65
C ALA A 358 13.54 -9.26 -7.57
N CYS A 359 13.71 -8.29 -6.67
CA CYS A 359 12.72 -7.98 -5.63
C CYS A 359 11.37 -7.54 -6.23
N PHE A 360 11.37 -6.64 -7.21
CA PHE A 360 10.12 -6.20 -7.84
C PHE A 360 9.49 -7.30 -8.68
N TRP A 361 10.29 -8.11 -9.38
CA TRP A 361 9.81 -9.28 -10.12
C TRP A 361 9.10 -10.28 -9.21
N LEU A 362 9.72 -10.67 -8.09
CA LEU A 362 9.13 -11.58 -7.09
C LEU A 362 7.74 -11.10 -6.65
N GLN A 363 7.61 -9.81 -6.36
CA GLN A 363 6.34 -9.23 -5.91
C GLN A 363 5.30 -9.15 -7.04
N ALA A 364 5.71 -8.88 -8.28
CA ALA A 364 4.80 -8.86 -9.42
C ALA A 364 4.24 -10.27 -9.72
N VAL A 365 5.10 -11.29 -9.73
CA VAL A 365 4.70 -12.69 -9.90
C VAL A 365 3.78 -13.12 -8.75
N CYS A 366 4.09 -12.74 -7.51
CA CYS A 366 3.23 -13.00 -6.35
C CYS A 366 1.81 -12.48 -6.55
N GLU A 367 1.63 -11.19 -6.87
CA GLU A 367 0.30 -10.61 -7.02
C GLU A 367 -0.43 -11.15 -8.25
N ALA A 368 0.29 -11.54 -9.32
CA ALA A 368 -0.28 -12.22 -10.47
C ALA A 368 -0.89 -13.57 -10.08
N LEU A 369 -0.14 -14.40 -9.34
CA LEU A 369 -0.61 -15.71 -8.86
C LEU A 369 -1.76 -15.59 -7.86
N VAL A 370 -1.69 -14.62 -6.94
CA VAL A 370 -2.78 -14.34 -5.99
C VAL A 370 -4.05 -13.92 -6.74
N CYS A 371 -3.91 -13.03 -7.74
CA CYS A 371 -5.04 -12.60 -8.57
C CYS A 371 -5.65 -13.75 -9.38
N LEU A 372 -4.81 -14.63 -9.94
CA LEU A 372 -5.29 -15.82 -10.65
C LEU A 372 -6.02 -16.79 -9.71
N THR A 373 -5.43 -17.06 -8.54
CA THR A 373 -5.97 -18.02 -7.56
C THR A 373 -7.28 -17.53 -6.94
N ALA A 374 -7.40 -16.23 -6.66
CA ALA A 374 -8.64 -15.63 -6.17
C ALA A 374 -9.83 -15.82 -7.12
N ARG A 375 -9.57 -16.11 -8.41
CA ARG A 375 -10.59 -16.31 -9.43
C ARG A 375 -10.85 -17.78 -9.73
N ASP A 376 -9.79 -18.55 -9.93
CA ASP A 376 -9.89 -19.97 -10.27
C ASP A 376 -8.64 -20.69 -9.78
N PHE A 377 -8.77 -21.35 -8.63
CA PHE A 377 -7.71 -22.13 -8.00
C PHE A 377 -7.28 -23.33 -8.87
N LEU A 378 -8.21 -24.03 -9.52
CA LEU A 378 -7.89 -25.23 -10.31
C LEU A 378 -7.00 -24.89 -11.49
N LYS A 379 -7.28 -23.76 -12.16
CA LYS A 379 -6.44 -23.28 -13.27
C LYS A 379 -5.17 -22.57 -12.81
N SER A 380 -5.09 -22.14 -11.55
CA SER A 380 -3.87 -21.53 -10.99
C SER A 380 -2.82 -22.56 -10.57
N ALA A 381 -3.21 -23.81 -10.32
CA ALA A 381 -2.31 -24.86 -9.82
C ALA A 381 -1.02 -25.04 -10.65
N VAL A 382 -1.14 -25.17 -11.98
CA VAL A 382 0.03 -25.37 -12.86
C VAL A 382 0.96 -24.13 -12.89
N PRO A 383 0.46 -22.90 -13.12
CA PRO A 383 1.27 -21.68 -12.98
C PRO A 383 1.88 -21.49 -11.59
N LEU A 384 1.18 -21.93 -10.54
CA LEU A 384 1.62 -21.79 -9.16
C LEU A 384 2.78 -22.72 -8.83
N VAL A 385 2.68 -24.02 -9.13
CA VAL A 385 3.77 -25.00 -8.92
C VAL A 385 5.05 -24.56 -9.64
N SER A 386 4.92 -24.21 -10.93
CA SER A 386 6.07 -23.78 -11.74
C SER A 386 6.72 -22.49 -11.24
N SER A 387 5.92 -21.51 -10.78
CA SER A 387 6.43 -20.26 -10.21
C SER A 387 7.06 -20.47 -8.83
N LEU A 388 6.48 -21.34 -7.99
CA LEU A 388 7.00 -21.60 -6.64
C LEU A 388 8.44 -22.10 -6.70
N GLN A 389 8.76 -23.08 -7.56
CA GLN A 389 10.15 -23.52 -7.73
C GLN A 389 11.08 -22.35 -8.02
N GLN A 390 10.72 -21.48 -8.97
CA GLN A 390 11.57 -20.34 -9.35
C GLN A 390 11.71 -19.29 -8.24
N ILE A 391 10.67 -19.07 -7.45
CA ILE A 391 10.70 -18.16 -6.30
C ILE A 391 11.66 -18.71 -5.23
N PHE A 392 11.58 -20.01 -4.93
CA PHE A 392 12.46 -20.66 -3.96
C PHE A 392 13.93 -20.70 -4.43
N ASP A 393 14.17 -20.91 -5.73
CA ASP A 393 15.53 -20.84 -6.30
C ASP A 393 16.18 -19.46 -6.10
N THR A 394 15.42 -18.38 -5.84
CA THR A 394 16.02 -17.06 -5.58
C THR A 394 16.79 -16.98 -4.26
N PHE A 395 16.56 -17.91 -3.32
CA PHE A 395 17.37 -18.00 -2.11
C PHE A 395 18.82 -18.39 -2.40
N ASP A 396 19.07 -19.11 -3.50
CA ASP A 396 20.41 -19.53 -3.90
C ASP A 396 21.30 -18.34 -4.32
N LEU A 397 20.71 -17.15 -4.56
CA LEU A 397 21.46 -15.92 -4.77
C LEU A 397 22.23 -15.49 -3.51
N GLY A 398 21.81 -15.91 -2.30
CA GLY A 398 22.47 -15.56 -1.05
C GLY A 398 22.39 -14.07 -0.67
N ILE A 399 21.54 -13.28 -1.34
CA ILE A 399 21.40 -11.84 -1.11
C ILE A 399 20.29 -11.58 -0.09
N GLU A 400 20.65 -10.89 0.99
CA GLU A 400 19.77 -10.60 2.13
C GLU A 400 18.48 -9.84 1.78
N SER A 401 18.56 -8.82 0.91
CA SER A 401 17.39 -8.04 0.49
C SER A 401 16.40 -8.88 -0.32
N VAL A 402 16.93 -9.69 -1.26
CA VAL A 402 16.12 -10.58 -2.11
C VAL A 402 15.48 -11.67 -1.25
N ALA A 403 16.22 -12.30 -0.34
CA ALA A 403 15.70 -13.33 0.55
C ALA A 403 14.58 -12.80 1.48
N THR A 404 14.73 -11.57 1.99
CA THR A 404 13.68 -10.91 2.77
C THR A 404 12.39 -10.78 1.96
N VAL A 405 12.49 -10.30 0.71
CA VAL A 405 11.32 -10.15 -0.18
C VAL A 405 10.76 -11.52 -0.57
N ALA A 406 11.59 -12.50 -0.92
CA ALA A 406 11.18 -13.86 -1.24
C ALA A 406 10.39 -14.49 -0.08
N CYS A 407 10.88 -14.36 1.16
CA CYS A 407 10.17 -14.82 2.36
C CYS A 407 8.79 -14.17 2.48
N THR A 408 8.68 -12.84 2.30
CA THR A 408 7.37 -12.15 2.36
C THR A 408 6.41 -12.60 1.25
N VAL A 409 6.93 -12.84 0.04
CA VAL A 409 6.16 -13.35 -1.11
C VAL A 409 5.68 -14.77 -0.85
N ILE A 410 6.55 -15.66 -0.38
CA ILE A 410 6.18 -17.04 -0.04
C ILE A 410 5.12 -17.05 1.06
N CYS A 411 5.29 -16.27 2.14
CA CYS A 411 4.28 -16.17 3.19
C CYS A 411 2.92 -15.71 2.64
N ARG A 412 2.91 -14.73 1.74
CA ARG A 412 1.67 -14.25 1.11
C ARG A 412 1.03 -15.29 0.20
N LEU A 413 1.82 -16.03 -0.59
CA LEU A 413 1.34 -17.14 -1.41
C LEU A 413 0.81 -18.28 -0.55
N VAL A 414 1.43 -18.53 0.61
CA VAL A 414 0.94 -19.51 1.58
C VAL A 414 -0.46 -19.14 2.07
N ASP A 415 -0.62 -17.88 2.48
CA ASP A 415 -1.87 -17.35 3.02
C ASP A 415 -3.02 -17.25 2.01
N HIS A 416 -2.76 -17.20 0.70
CA HIS A 416 -3.83 -16.95 -0.29
C HIS A 416 -3.97 -18.04 -1.33
N CYS A 417 -2.92 -18.85 -1.54
CA CYS A 417 -2.87 -19.83 -2.62
C CYS A 417 -2.59 -21.25 -2.10
N VAL A 418 -1.47 -21.46 -1.38
CA VAL A 418 -1.00 -22.80 -0.99
C VAL A 418 -1.96 -23.47 -0.01
N GLN A 419 -2.54 -22.71 0.94
CA GLN A 419 -3.49 -23.25 1.92
C GLN A 419 -4.78 -23.82 1.30
N GLN A 420 -5.07 -23.50 0.02
CA GLN A 420 -6.25 -24.01 -0.68
C GLN A 420 -6.01 -25.40 -1.31
N SER A 421 -4.77 -25.92 -1.25
CA SER A 421 -4.37 -27.21 -1.79
C SER A 421 -3.94 -28.19 -0.71
N GLU A 422 -4.23 -29.48 -0.91
CA GLU A 422 -3.70 -30.55 -0.07
C GLU A 422 -2.24 -30.89 -0.43
N GLU A 423 -1.82 -30.76 -1.69
CA GLU A 423 -0.50 -31.21 -2.16
C GLU A 423 0.58 -30.13 -2.10
N LEU A 424 0.22 -28.86 -2.36
CA LEU A 424 1.17 -27.76 -2.43
C LEU A 424 1.91 -27.47 -1.11
N PRO A 425 1.30 -27.58 0.09
CA PRO A 425 2.02 -27.39 1.35
C PRO A 425 3.24 -28.31 1.47
N SER A 426 3.05 -29.59 1.18
CA SER A 426 4.10 -30.60 1.20
C SER A 426 5.21 -30.29 0.18
N TYR A 427 4.82 -29.87 -1.02
CA TYR A 427 5.75 -29.42 -2.04
C TYR A 427 6.56 -28.20 -1.59
N CYS A 428 5.95 -27.20 -0.95
CA CYS A 428 6.65 -26.03 -0.41
C CYS A 428 7.64 -26.40 0.71
N VAL A 429 7.31 -27.36 1.59
CA VAL A 429 8.23 -27.88 2.60
C VAL A 429 9.44 -28.55 1.93
N ASP A 430 9.23 -29.36 0.90
CA ASP A 430 10.32 -29.97 0.14
C ASP A 430 11.19 -28.92 -0.59
N LEU A 431 10.60 -27.82 -1.06
CA LEU A 431 11.35 -26.68 -1.61
C LEU A 431 12.16 -25.95 -0.53
N CYS A 432 11.62 -25.72 0.67
CA CYS A 432 12.38 -25.20 1.81
C CYS A 432 13.62 -26.06 2.06
N ASN A 433 13.45 -27.38 2.15
CA ASN A 433 14.56 -28.32 2.36
C ASN A 433 15.62 -28.22 1.26
N LYS A 434 15.20 -28.12 -0.01
CA LYS A 434 16.12 -27.93 -1.14
C LYS A 434 16.85 -26.59 -1.09
N SER A 435 16.17 -25.53 -0.66
CA SER A 435 16.74 -24.19 -0.48
C SER A 435 17.61 -24.06 0.76
N LEU A 436 17.67 -25.04 1.67
CA LEU A 436 18.62 -25.10 2.79
C LEU A 436 19.94 -25.76 2.34
N ASN A 437 20.60 -25.15 1.36
CA ASN A 437 21.85 -25.63 0.76
C ASN A 437 23.02 -24.67 1.04
N SER A 438 24.23 -25.03 0.61
CA SER A 438 25.44 -24.23 0.89
C SER A 438 25.42 -22.84 0.25
N GLN A 439 24.78 -22.67 -0.91
CA GLN A 439 24.71 -21.40 -1.65
C GLN A 439 23.84 -20.37 -0.92
N SER A 440 22.78 -20.82 -0.26
CA SER A 440 21.84 -19.98 0.50
C SER A 440 22.18 -19.85 1.98
N SER A 441 23.35 -20.31 2.43
CA SER A 441 23.75 -20.36 3.84
C SER A 441 23.66 -19.02 4.58
N ALA A 442 23.93 -17.91 3.87
CA ALA A 442 23.80 -16.56 4.41
C ALA A 442 22.35 -16.15 4.72
N VAL A 443 21.36 -16.79 4.07
CA VAL A 443 19.93 -16.41 4.12
C VAL A 443 19.02 -17.50 4.65
N TRP A 444 19.56 -18.60 5.21
CA TRP A 444 18.78 -19.70 5.79
C TRP A 444 17.71 -19.24 6.80
N ARG A 445 17.97 -18.17 7.56
CA ARG A 445 16.97 -17.58 8.47
C ARG A 445 15.65 -17.24 7.79
N HIS A 446 15.68 -16.79 6.53
CA HIS A 446 14.50 -16.44 5.75
C HIS A 446 13.78 -17.67 5.20
N VAL A 447 14.54 -18.69 4.81
CA VAL A 447 14.00 -19.99 4.37
C VAL A 447 13.25 -20.66 5.53
N LEU A 448 13.89 -20.73 6.70
CA LEU A 448 13.29 -21.27 7.93
C LEU A 448 12.07 -20.45 8.38
N ARG A 449 12.07 -19.12 8.18
CA ARG A 449 10.90 -18.29 8.49
C ARG A 449 9.73 -18.55 7.53
N ALA A 450 10.02 -18.84 6.26
CA ALA A 450 9.00 -19.26 5.31
C ALA A 450 8.45 -20.66 5.65
N GLU A 451 9.33 -21.60 6.01
CA GLU A 451 8.95 -22.94 6.49
C GLU A 451 8.03 -22.88 7.71
N PHE A 452 8.38 -22.05 8.69
CA PHE A 452 7.56 -21.82 9.87
C PHE A 452 6.15 -21.37 9.49
N ARG A 453 6.02 -20.44 8.54
CA ARG A 453 4.70 -19.97 8.08
C ARG A 453 3.90 -21.09 7.42
N ILE A 454 4.55 -21.93 6.61
CA ILE A 454 3.91 -23.08 5.96
C ILE A 454 3.37 -24.05 7.01
N ILE A 455 4.16 -24.40 8.03
CA ILE A 455 3.75 -25.31 9.12
C ILE A 455 2.56 -24.74 9.90
N VAL A 456 2.59 -23.44 10.23
CA VAL A 456 1.53 -22.81 11.02
C VAL A 456 0.21 -22.73 10.26
N VAL A 457 0.24 -22.37 8.97
CA VAL A 457 -0.97 -22.16 8.17
C VAL A 457 -1.52 -23.48 7.62
N CYS A 458 -0.65 -24.38 7.14
CA CYS A 458 -1.04 -25.58 6.39
C CYS A 458 -0.88 -26.88 7.21
N LYS A 459 -0.92 -26.82 8.54
CA LYS A 459 -0.65 -27.95 9.46
C LYS A 459 -1.36 -29.27 9.12
N ASP A 460 -2.60 -29.20 8.63
CA ASP A 460 -3.46 -30.37 8.40
C ASP A 460 -3.19 -31.04 7.03
N SER A 461 -2.47 -30.36 6.13
CA SER A 461 -2.24 -30.77 4.74
C SER A 461 -0.79 -31.15 4.46
N ILE A 462 0.09 -31.14 5.47
CA ILE A 462 1.50 -31.51 5.29
C ILE A 462 1.64 -33.02 5.43
N ASN A 463 2.17 -33.65 4.38
CA ASN A 463 2.42 -35.09 4.33
C ASN A 463 3.53 -35.48 5.32
N GLU A 464 3.33 -36.62 5.98
CA GLU A 464 4.28 -37.17 6.96
C GLU A 464 5.69 -37.34 6.37
N ALA A 465 5.80 -37.84 5.14
CA ALA A 465 7.10 -38.06 4.50
C ALA A 465 7.91 -36.76 4.30
N SER A 466 7.26 -35.66 3.87
CA SER A 466 7.91 -34.36 3.69
C SER A 466 8.27 -33.74 5.04
N LEU A 467 7.40 -33.91 6.05
CA LEU A 467 7.66 -33.47 7.43
C LEU A 467 8.86 -34.19 8.06
N ILE A 468 8.95 -35.52 7.91
CA ILE A 468 10.08 -36.30 8.42
C ILE A 468 11.39 -35.82 7.79
N ARG A 469 11.42 -35.61 6.48
CA ARG A 469 12.61 -35.07 5.79
C ARG A 469 13.01 -33.70 6.34
N ALA A 470 12.04 -32.80 6.53
CA ALA A 470 12.29 -31.48 7.11
C ALA A 470 12.89 -31.58 8.53
N LEU A 471 12.32 -32.42 9.40
CA LEU A 471 12.84 -32.62 10.76
C LEU A 471 14.27 -33.19 10.78
N ILE A 472 14.60 -34.10 9.85
CA ILE A 472 15.97 -34.62 9.71
C ILE A 472 16.92 -33.50 9.30
N VAL A 473 16.55 -32.69 8.31
CA VAL A 473 17.37 -31.54 7.85
C VAL A 473 17.58 -30.54 9.00
N LEU A 474 16.54 -30.20 9.75
CA LEU A 474 16.63 -29.30 10.90
C LEU A 474 17.54 -29.85 12.01
N ASP A 475 17.52 -31.16 12.27
CA ASP A 475 18.42 -31.81 13.23
C ASP A 475 19.89 -31.72 12.80
N GLU A 476 20.18 -31.99 11.53
CA GLU A 476 21.53 -31.88 10.99
C GLU A 476 22.03 -30.44 10.99
N LEU A 477 21.21 -29.48 10.56
CA LEU A 477 21.56 -28.06 10.57
C LEU A 477 21.81 -27.52 11.99
N ARG A 478 21.11 -28.05 12.99
CA ARG A 478 21.33 -27.64 14.38
C ARG A 478 22.66 -28.17 14.95
N LYS A 479 23.18 -29.28 14.42
CA LYS A 479 24.50 -29.81 14.80
C LYS A 479 25.64 -28.96 14.25
N ASP A 480 25.36 -28.16 13.22
CA ASP A 480 26.32 -27.22 12.66
C ASP A 480 26.68 -26.11 13.68
N SER A 481 27.87 -25.53 13.53
CA SER A 481 28.42 -24.53 14.45
C SER A 481 27.76 -23.15 14.34
N ASN A 482 26.83 -22.97 13.40
CA ASN A 482 26.18 -21.69 13.13
C ASN A 482 25.11 -21.36 14.18
N ARG A 483 25.52 -20.62 15.21
CA ARG A 483 24.60 -20.22 16.31
C ARG A 483 23.50 -19.26 15.90
N PHE A 484 23.60 -18.59 14.74
CA PHE A 484 22.66 -17.56 14.32
C PHE A 484 21.32 -18.11 13.82
N ILE A 485 21.27 -19.36 13.37
CA ILE A 485 20.05 -20.01 12.83
C ILE A 485 19.34 -20.89 13.86
N ILE A 486 19.98 -21.16 15.01
CA ILE A 486 19.41 -22.01 16.07
C ILE A 486 18.03 -21.51 16.53
N PRO A 487 17.81 -20.19 16.75
CA PRO A 487 16.49 -19.69 17.15
C PRO A 487 15.40 -20.00 16.12
N GLU A 488 15.70 -19.87 14.83
CA GLU A 488 14.77 -20.17 13.73
C GLU A 488 14.51 -21.68 13.60
N ILE A 489 15.51 -22.53 13.84
CA ILE A 489 15.34 -23.99 13.90
C ILE A 489 14.45 -24.35 15.10
N ASP A 490 14.72 -23.77 16.28
CA ASP A 490 13.90 -23.94 17.49
C ASP A 490 12.44 -23.57 17.25
N LEU A 491 12.22 -22.46 16.55
CA LEU A 491 10.90 -21.96 16.19
C LEU A 491 10.16 -22.95 15.27
N ASN A 492 10.84 -23.50 14.26
CA ASN A 492 10.24 -24.46 13.34
C ASN A 492 9.88 -25.77 14.03
N ILE A 493 10.81 -26.37 14.79
CA ILE A 493 10.54 -27.59 15.55
C ILE A 493 9.41 -27.34 16.56
N GLY A 494 9.43 -26.20 17.24
CA GLY A 494 8.35 -25.78 18.14
C GLY A 494 6.99 -25.65 17.44
N ALA A 495 6.95 -25.12 16.22
CA ALA A 495 5.74 -25.05 15.42
C ALA A 495 5.19 -26.44 15.09
N VAL A 496 6.05 -27.39 14.70
CA VAL A 496 5.64 -28.78 14.45
C VAL A 496 5.05 -29.40 15.72
N VAL A 497 5.73 -29.26 16.88
CA VAL A 497 5.24 -29.75 18.17
C VAL A 497 3.85 -29.19 18.50
N ARG A 498 3.66 -27.88 18.28
CA ARG A 498 2.45 -27.17 18.67
C ARG A 498 1.26 -27.41 17.75
N TYR A 499 1.48 -27.41 16.44
CA TYR A 499 0.42 -27.38 15.44
C TYR A 499 0.15 -28.73 14.78
N ILE A 500 1.17 -29.59 14.62
CA ILE A 500 1.03 -30.93 14.02
C ILE A 500 0.97 -31.99 15.13
N GLY A 501 1.93 -31.96 16.06
CA GLY A 501 1.93 -32.82 17.24
C GLY A 501 3.32 -33.25 17.70
N ALA A 502 3.47 -33.42 19.02
CA ALA A 502 4.75 -33.81 19.62
C ALA A 502 5.17 -35.25 19.27
N GLU A 503 4.21 -36.15 19.01
CA GLU A 503 4.49 -37.55 18.70
C GLU A 503 5.29 -37.69 17.40
N GLN A 504 4.94 -36.90 16.38
CA GLN A 504 5.63 -36.90 15.09
C GLN A 504 7.04 -36.32 15.16
N VAL A 505 7.28 -35.39 16.09
CA VAL A 505 8.63 -34.89 16.35
C VAL A 505 9.44 -35.94 17.10
N LEU A 506 8.88 -36.59 18.11
CA LEU A 506 9.58 -37.58 18.93
C LEU A 506 9.81 -38.92 18.22
N SER A 507 9.04 -39.23 17.17
CA SER A 507 9.27 -40.41 16.32
C SER A 507 10.53 -40.27 15.47
N VAL A 508 10.88 -39.04 15.06
CA VAL A 508 12.06 -38.72 14.25
C VAL A 508 13.23 -38.26 15.12
N LEU A 509 12.98 -37.32 16.03
CA LEU A 509 13.95 -36.72 16.94
C LEU A 509 13.83 -37.37 18.32
N SER A 510 14.21 -38.65 18.39
CA SER A 510 14.17 -39.39 19.65
C SER A 510 15.05 -38.73 20.71
N LEU A 511 14.50 -38.62 21.93
CA LEU A 511 15.24 -38.19 23.11
C LEU A 511 16.24 -39.25 23.62
N ASP A 512 16.21 -40.46 23.04
CA ASP A 512 16.95 -41.69 23.36
C ASP A 512 17.65 -41.65 24.73
N LEU A 513 16.99 -42.26 25.70
CA LEU A 513 17.63 -42.73 26.92
C LEU A 513 18.28 -44.07 26.58
N ASP A 514 19.61 -44.12 26.46
CA ASP A 514 20.29 -45.41 26.29
C ASP A 514 19.86 -46.37 27.40
N SER A 515 19.07 -47.39 27.04
CA SER A 515 18.49 -48.37 27.97
C SER A 515 19.54 -49.36 28.50
N HIS A 516 20.77 -49.31 27.98
CA HIS A 516 21.82 -50.30 28.21
C HIS A 516 22.99 -49.81 29.07
N SER A 517 23.07 -48.52 29.44
CA SER A 517 24.16 -47.99 30.27
C SER A 517 23.64 -47.35 31.56
N LEU A 518 23.53 -48.15 32.62
CA LEU A 518 23.12 -47.72 33.96
C LEU A 518 24.05 -46.66 34.62
N THR A 519 25.13 -46.25 33.96
CA THR A 519 26.18 -45.40 34.52
C THR A 519 26.22 -43.98 33.96
N THR A 520 25.72 -43.72 32.74
CA THR A 520 25.77 -42.38 32.11
C THR A 520 24.51 -42.08 31.29
N ILE A 521 23.51 -41.46 31.94
CA ILE A 521 22.40 -40.82 31.21
C ILE A 521 22.98 -39.64 30.42
N GLN A 522 23.26 -39.86 29.13
CA GLN A 522 23.47 -38.78 28.17
C GLN A 522 22.23 -38.73 27.29
N LEU A 523 21.37 -37.75 27.55
CA LEU A 523 20.32 -37.40 26.58
C LEU A 523 21.03 -37.05 25.28
N ARG A 524 20.67 -37.73 24.18
CA ARG A 524 21.27 -37.44 22.87
C ARG A 524 20.94 -36.02 22.41
N LYS A 525 19.74 -35.53 22.75
CA LYS A 525 19.19 -34.23 22.30
C LYS A 525 18.59 -33.42 23.47
N PRO A 526 19.39 -32.96 24.44
CA PRO A 526 18.88 -32.25 25.63
C PRO A 526 18.26 -30.89 25.28
N TRP A 527 18.68 -30.29 24.16
CA TRP A 527 18.16 -29.03 23.63
C TRP A 527 16.69 -29.11 23.20
N LEU A 528 16.14 -30.31 22.98
CA LEU A 528 14.75 -30.49 22.58
C LEU A 528 13.78 -30.30 23.77
N ILE A 529 14.25 -30.50 25.00
CA ILE A 529 13.41 -30.40 26.22
C ILE A 529 12.81 -28.98 26.39
N PRO A 530 13.59 -27.88 26.32
CA PRO A 530 13.02 -26.53 26.38
C PRO A 530 11.99 -26.25 25.28
N ILE A 531 12.18 -26.78 24.07
CA ILE A 531 11.25 -26.59 22.95
C ILE A 531 9.93 -27.30 23.23
N LEU A 532 10.00 -28.57 23.65
CA LEU A 532 8.82 -29.37 24.02
C LEU A 532 8.04 -28.68 25.15
N ARG A 533 8.74 -28.24 26.20
CA ARG A 533 8.14 -27.52 27.33
C ARG A 533 7.28 -26.33 26.88
N VAL A 534 7.82 -25.49 25.99
CA VAL A 534 7.15 -24.24 25.59
C VAL A 534 6.03 -24.47 24.58
N ASN A 535 6.10 -25.53 23.77
CA ASN A 535 5.22 -25.72 22.61
C ASN A 535 4.19 -26.84 22.77
N MET A 536 4.31 -27.71 23.77
CA MET A 536 3.32 -28.75 24.04
C MET A 536 2.01 -28.14 24.54
N CYS A 537 1.02 -28.06 23.65
CA CYS A 537 -0.36 -27.69 23.96
C CYS A 537 -1.31 -28.77 23.40
N ASN A 538 -2.38 -29.10 24.13
CA ASN A 538 -3.43 -30.03 23.71
C ASN A 538 -2.93 -31.41 23.22
N GLN A 539 -1.89 -31.96 23.84
CA GLN A 539 -1.31 -33.26 23.47
C GLN A 539 -2.04 -34.42 24.17
N SER A 540 -1.96 -35.62 23.59
CA SER A 540 -2.58 -36.82 24.15
C SER A 540 -1.92 -37.25 25.47
N ILE A 541 -2.72 -37.74 26.41
CA ILE A 541 -2.22 -38.28 27.69
C ILE A 541 -1.35 -39.52 27.43
N SER A 542 -1.62 -40.28 26.37
CA SER A 542 -0.82 -41.44 25.96
C SER A 542 0.63 -41.07 25.66
N LEU A 543 0.88 -39.91 25.04
CA LEU A 543 2.23 -39.39 24.79
C LEU A 543 2.99 -39.14 26.11
N ALA A 544 2.31 -38.57 27.11
CA ALA A 544 2.88 -38.36 28.45
C ALA A 544 3.29 -39.69 29.11
N LEU A 545 2.43 -40.71 29.02
CA LEU A 545 2.70 -42.03 29.58
C LEU A 545 3.82 -42.78 28.83
N ARG A 546 3.92 -42.61 27.50
CA ARG A 546 4.87 -43.32 26.65
C ARG A 546 6.28 -42.74 26.71
N TYR A 547 6.42 -41.41 26.70
CA TYR A 547 7.71 -40.74 26.57
C TYR A 547 8.17 -40.06 27.86
N PHE A 548 7.29 -39.31 28.54
CA PHE A 548 7.69 -38.45 29.65
C PHE A 548 7.68 -39.14 31.01
N LEU A 549 6.72 -40.03 31.28
CA LEU A 549 6.65 -40.78 32.55
C LEU A 549 7.86 -41.71 32.74
N PRO A 550 8.31 -42.49 31.73
CA PRO A 550 9.52 -43.28 31.85
C PRO A 550 10.73 -42.38 32.09
N LEU A 551 10.88 -41.29 31.32
CA LEU A 551 11.95 -40.32 31.47
C LEU A 551 12.00 -39.73 32.89
N ALA A 552 10.86 -39.29 33.42
CA ALA A 552 10.75 -38.75 34.78
C ALA A 552 11.13 -39.80 35.84
N ASN A 553 10.64 -41.04 35.71
CA ASN A 553 10.98 -42.13 36.63
C ASN A 553 12.47 -42.49 36.58
N HIS A 554 13.09 -42.47 35.40
CA HIS A 554 14.53 -42.72 35.24
C HIS A 554 15.38 -41.57 35.82
N LEU A 555 15.00 -40.31 35.60
CA LEU A 555 15.66 -39.15 36.20
C LEU A 555 15.53 -39.13 37.74
N LEU A 556 14.36 -39.51 38.27
CA LEU A 556 14.09 -39.62 39.71
C LEU A 556 14.95 -40.72 40.36
N LYS A 557 15.06 -41.90 39.73
CA LYS A 557 15.92 -43.00 40.21
C LYS A 557 17.39 -42.58 40.29
N LYS A 558 17.90 -41.78 39.33
CA LYS A 558 19.25 -41.22 39.38
C LYS A 558 19.42 -40.15 40.46
N LYS A 559 18.40 -39.33 40.71
CA LYS A 559 18.41 -38.34 41.81
C LYS A 559 18.58 -39.02 43.17
N ASN A 560 17.96 -40.18 43.35
CA ASN A 560 18.03 -40.94 44.60
C ASN A 560 19.36 -41.69 44.80
N SER A 561 20.21 -41.82 43.76
CA SER A 561 21.51 -42.50 43.81
C SER A 561 22.73 -41.57 43.88
N ARG A 562 22.56 -40.23 43.92
CA ARG A 562 23.66 -39.24 43.99
C ARG A 562 23.54 -38.32 45.23
N ASN A 563 24.68 -38.05 45.87
CA ASN A 563 24.81 -37.23 47.10
C ASN A 563 24.32 -35.78 46.91
N GLU A 564 23.94 -35.15 48.04
CA GLU A 564 23.07 -33.97 48.16
C GLU A 564 23.43 -32.71 47.35
N MET A 565 24.68 -32.54 46.90
CA MET A 565 25.07 -31.35 46.12
C MET A 565 24.65 -31.38 44.64
N GLU A 566 24.37 -32.54 44.04
CA GLU A 566 23.88 -32.63 42.65
C GLU A 566 22.35 -32.61 42.53
N LYS A 567 21.62 -32.61 43.66
CA LYS A 567 20.15 -32.53 43.70
C LYS A 567 19.63 -31.20 43.11
N LYS A 568 20.43 -30.13 43.12
CA LYS A 568 20.06 -28.80 42.60
C LYS A 568 20.01 -28.74 41.06
N THR A 569 20.93 -29.41 40.36
CA THR A 569 20.99 -29.41 38.89
C THR A 569 19.87 -30.25 38.26
N ALA A 570 19.47 -31.35 38.92
CA ALA A 570 18.34 -32.18 38.49
C ALA A 570 16.97 -31.49 38.70
N LEU A 571 16.86 -30.57 39.66
CA LEU A 571 15.62 -29.85 39.96
C LEU A 571 15.25 -28.84 38.86
N ILE A 572 16.25 -28.25 38.20
CA ILE A 572 16.05 -27.33 37.08
C ILE A 572 15.48 -28.07 35.86
N LEU A 573 15.81 -29.35 35.65
CA LEU A 573 15.30 -30.18 34.54
C LEU A 573 13.94 -30.83 34.81
N CYS A 574 13.47 -30.89 36.06
CA CYS A 574 12.19 -31.51 36.44
C CYS A 574 11.07 -30.49 36.76
N VAL A 575 11.41 -29.23 37.06
CA VAL A 575 10.45 -28.14 37.36
C VAL A 575 10.45 -27.06 36.27
N SER A 576 11.37 -27.16 35.31
CA SER A 576 11.25 -26.49 34.02
C SER A 576 10.55 -27.42 33.07
#